data_AF-A0AAW2MBD4-F1
#
_entry.id   AF-A0AAW2MBD4-F1
#
_cell.length_a   1.000
_cell.length_b   1.000
_cell.length_c   1.000
_cell.angle_alpha   90.00
_cell.angle_beta   90.00
_cell.angle_gamma   90.00
#
_symmetry.space_group_name_H-M   'P 1'
#
loop_
_entity.id
_entity.type
_entity.pdbx_description
1 polymer ?
#
loop_
_entity_poly.entity_id
_entity_poly.type
_entity_poly.pdbx_seq_one_letter_code
_entity_poly.pdbx_strand_id
1 'polypeptide(L)'
;MAAETLSSMLIVAKNRKKFVQNDQNVQVLLQMLDPGEVNSGNKKLLLSILMSLTSSNSARKKILSSGYLKSIEKLAEAEVSDAKKIVRKLSSNRFGSMLSGLFWHS
;
A
#
# COMPACT_ATOMS: atom_id res chain seq x y z
N MET A 1 7.86 -17.47 -6.14
CA MET A 1 8.24 -17.03 -7.50
C MET A 1 7.47 -15.81 -8.00
N ALA A 2 6.15 -15.85 -8.28
CA ALA A 2 5.44 -14.68 -8.85
C ALA A 2 5.47 -13.42 -7.96
N ALA A 3 5.15 -13.55 -6.66
CA ALA A 3 5.17 -12.43 -5.71
C ALA A 3 6.59 -11.83 -5.52
N GLU A 4 7.62 -12.68 -5.54
CA GLU A 4 9.03 -12.24 -5.42
C GLU A 4 9.46 -11.44 -6.65
N THR A 5 9.17 -11.95 -7.85
CA THR A 5 9.43 -11.25 -9.11
C THR A 5 8.74 -9.89 -9.12
N LEU A 6 7.47 -9.83 -8.71
CA LEU A 6 6.72 -8.58 -8.62
C LEU A 6 7.34 -7.61 -7.60
N SER A 7 7.71 -8.09 -6.41
CA SER A 7 8.38 -7.29 -5.39
C SER A 7 9.66 -6.65 -5.93
N SER A 8 10.48 -7.42 -6.65
CA SER A 8 11.72 -6.92 -7.27
C SER A 8 11.46 -5.88 -8.36
N MET A 9 10.44 -6.09 -9.19
CA MET A 9 10.06 -5.12 -10.24
C MET A 9 9.60 -3.78 -9.65
N LEU A 10 8.88 -3.80 -8.52
CA LEU A 10 8.32 -2.61 -7.89
C LEU A 10 9.34 -1.79 -7.08
N ILE A 11 10.61 -2.22 -7.00
CA ILE A 11 11.71 -1.38 -6.52
C ILE A 11 11.97 -0.21 -7.49
N VAL A 12 11.66 -0.37 -8.78
CA VAL A 12 11.84 0.66 -9.81
C VAL A 12 10.65 1.62 -9.85
N ALA A 13 10.89 2.93 -9.74
CA ALA A 13 9.84 3.94 -9.70
C ALA A 13 8.91 3.96 -10.92
N LYS A 14 9.47 3.74 -12.13
CA LYS A 14 8.71 3.67 -13.38
C LYS A 14 7.73 2.49 -13.38
N ASN A 15 8.17 1.34 -12.88
CA ASN A 15 7.33 0.15 -12.77
C ASN A 15 6.21 0.36 -11.76
N ARG A 16 6.50 0.98 -10.61
CA ARG A 16 5.45 1.37 -9.64
C ARG A 16 4.38 2.23 -10.29
N LYS A 17 4.77 3.28 -11.03
CA LYS A 17 3.83 4.17 -11.71
C LYS A 17 2.96 3.42 -12.71
N LYS A 18 3.54 2.56 -13.55
CA LYS A 18 2.79 1.74 -14.51
C LYS A 18 1.86 0.73 -13.82
N PHE A 19 2.32 0.13 -12.73
CA PHE A 19 1.53 -0.83 -11.97
C PHE A 19 0.27 -0.20 -11.37
N VAL A 20 0.39 1.00 -10.79
CA VAL A 20 -0.72 1.69 -10.11
C VAL A 20 -1.66 2.45 -11.07
N GLN A 21 -1.34 2.52 -12.36
CA GLN A 21 -2.26 3.02 -13.38
C GLN A 21 -3.44 2.08 -13.61
N ASN A 22 -3.25 0.79 -13.39
CA ASN A 22 -4.33 -0.18 -13.43
C ASN A 22 -4.88 -0.38 -12.02
N ASP A 23 -6.13 0.01 -11.83
CA ASP A 23 -6.83 -0.01 -10.54
C ASP A 23 -7.00 -1.44 -10.01
N GLN A 24 -7.23 -2.40 -10.91
CA GLN A 24 -7.37 -3.81 -10.59
C GLN A 24 -6.10 -4.37 -9.94
N ASN A 25 -4.91 -3.90 -10.37
CA ASN A 25 -3.64 -4.40 -9.85
C ASN A 25 -3.47 -4.14 -8.34
N VAL A 26 -3.87 -2.95 -7.89
CA VAL A 26 -3.80 -2.59 -6.46
C VAL A 26 -4.88 -3.36 -5.69
N GLN A 27 -6.07 -3.52 -6.26
CA GLN A 27 -7.18 -4.24 -5.62
C GLN A 27 -6.86 -5.73 -5.40
N VAL A 28 -6.32 -6.41 -6.41
CA VAL A 28 -5.93 -7.83 -6.33
C VAL A 28 -4.87 -8.06 -5.25
N LEU A 29 -3.88 -7.17 -5.12
CA LEU A 29 -2.90 -7.27 -4.04
C LEU A 29 -3.54 -7.10 -2.66
N LEU A 30 -4.50 -6.20 -2.52
CA LEU A 30 -5.13 -5.94 -1.24
C LEU A 30 -6.07 -7.07 -0.82
N GLN A 31 -6.75 -7.72 -1.76
CA GLN A 31 -7.53 -8.94 -1.51
C GLN A 31 -6.67 -10.06 -0.92
N MET A 32 -5.39 -10.15 -1.31
CA MET A 32 -4.45 -11.12 -0.73
C MET A 32 -4.13 -10.82 0.76
N LEU A 33 -4.51 -9.66 1.32
CA LEU A 33 -4.38 -9.45 2.76
C LEU A 33 -5.42 -10.22 3.58
N ASP A 34 -6.46 -10.76 2.93
CA ASP A 34 -7.53 -11.45 3.63
C ASP A 34 -7.02 -12.80 4.20
N PRO A 35 -7.33 -13.11 5.48
CA PRO A 35 -6.71 -14.24 6.20
C PRO A 35 -6.96 -15.62 5.59
N GLY A 36 -7.92 -15.76 4.67
CA GLY A 36 -8.25 -17.03 4.00
C GLY A 36 -7.31 -17.40 2.85
N GLU A 37 -6.58 -16.44 2.28
CA GLU A 37 -5.94 -16.59 0.97
C GLU A 37 -4.40 -16.59 1.01
N VAL A 38 -3.78 -16.25 2.15
CA VAL A 38 -2.30 -16.06 2.21
C VAL A 38 -1.61 -16.90 3.27
N ASN A 39 -0.76 -17.81 2.78
CA ASN A 39 0.30 -18.47 3.53
C ASN A 39 1.38 -17.47 4.00
N SER A 40 1.99 -17.74 5.16
CA SER A 40 2.84 -16.79 5.89
C SER A 40 4.01 -16.19 5.08
N GLY A 41 4.61 -16.96 4.17
CA GLY A 41 5.68 -16.49 3.28
C GLY A 41 5.22 -15.42 2.28
N ASN A 42 4.02 -15.57 1.72
CA ASN A 42 3.45 -14.60 0.79
C ASN A 42 3.05 -13.30 1.51
N LYS A 43 2.72 -13.37 2.80
CA LYS A 43 2.37 -12.20 3.61
C LYS A 43 3.51 -11.19 3.72
N LYS A 44 4.75 -11.66 3.96
CA LYS A 44 5.93 -10.79 4.07
C LYS A 44 6.23 -10.09 2.73
N LEU A 45 6.15 -10.83 1.63
CA LEU A 45 6.33 -10.30 0.28
C LEU A 45 5.25 -9.27 -0.08
N LEU A 46 4.00 -9.56 0.29
CA LEU A 46 2.88 -8.66 0.07
C LEU A 46 3.06 -7.34 0.82
N LEU A 47 3.50 -7.38 2.08
CA LEU A 47 3.82 -6.17 2.84
C LEU A 47 5.00 -5.39 2.23
N SER A 48 6.02 -6.07 1.70
CA SER A 48 7.12 -5.44 0.97
C SER A 48 6.65 -4.71 -0.30
N ILE A 49 5.74 -5.34 -1.06
CA ILE A 49 5.11 -4.74 -2.23
C ILE A 49 4.30 -3.51 -1.83
N LEU A 50 3.43 -3.62 -0.82
CA LEU A 50 2.63 -2.50 -0.32
C LEU A 50 3.50 -1.34 0.16
N MET A 51 4.59 -1.64 0.88
CA MET A 51 5.58 -0.64 1.30
C MET A 51 6.13 0.13 0.11
N SER A 52 6.54 -0.57 -0.95
CA SER A 52 7.05 0.04 -2.18
C SER A 52 6.00 0.93 -2.83
N LEU A 53 4.75 0.45 -2.91
CA LEU A 53 3.62 1.21 -3.46
C LEU A 53 3.31 2.47 -2.64
N THR A 54 3.47 2.46 -1.31
CA THR A 54 3.23 3.67 -0.49
C THR A 54 4.15 4.83 -0.83
N SER A 55 5.23 4.61 -1.59
CA SER A 55 6.09 5.68 -2.10
C SER A 55 5.47 6.46 -3.29
N SER A 56 4.29 6.04 -3.79
CA SER A 56 3.53 6.73 -4.84
C SER A 56 2.25 7.35 -4.29
N ASN A 57 2.03 8.65 -4.54
CA ASN A 57 0.84 9.37 -4.04
C ASN A 57 -0.47 8.78 -4.60
N SER A 58 -0.49 8.39 -5.87
CA SER A 58 -1.67 7.77 -6.50
C SER A 58 -1.98 6.41 -5.89
N ALA A 59 -0.95 5.60 -5.61
CA ALA A 59 -1.10 4.30 -4.97
C ALA A 59 -1.65 4.44 -3.55
N ARG A 60 -1.11 5.39 -2.77
CA ARG A 60 -1.62 5.66 -1.41
C ARG A 60 -3.10 6.04 -1.43
N LYS A 61 -3.53 6.93 -2.35
CA LYS A 61 -4.95 7.29 -2.49
C LYS A 61 -5.82 6.07 -2.78
N LYS A 62 -5.39 5.18 -3.70
CA LYS A 62 -6.11 3.95 -4.03
C LYS A 62 -6.20 2.97 -2.86
N ILE A 63 -5.13 2.81 -2.09
CA ILE A 63 -5.11 1.96 -0.88
C ILE A 63 -6.06 2.53 0.18
N LEU A 64 -6.11 3.86 0.35
CA LEU A 64 -7.02 4.49 1.30
C LEU A 64 -8.50 4.37 0.87
N SER A 65 -8.78 4.45 -0.42
CA SER A 65 -10.16 4.36 -0.95
C SER A 65 -10.68 2.93 -1.11
N SER A 66 -9.83 1.90 -0.98
CA SER A 66 -10.23 0.50 -1.23
C SER A 66 -10.89 -0.18 -0.03
N GLY A 67 -10.91 0.46 1.15
CA GLY A 67 -11.44 -0.12 2.39
C GLY A 67 -10.49 -1.10 3.10
N TYR A 68 -9.37 -1.49 2.47
CA TYR A 68 -8.40 -2.44 3.02
C TYR A 68 -7.46 -1.84 4.08
N LEU A 69 -7.54 -0.54 4.33
CA LEU A 69 -6.77 0.11 5.41
C LEU A 69 -6.98 -0.61 6.74
N LYS A 70 -8.24 -0.99 7.06
CA LYS A 70 -8.58 -1.70 8.30
C LYS A 70 -7.88 -3.06 8.41
N SER A 71 -7.72 -3.77 7.29
CA SER A 71 -6.97 -5.04 7.27
C SER A 71 -5.49 -4.81 7.56
N ILE A 72 -4.90 -3.74 7.03
CA ILE A 72 -3.50 -3.36 7.31
C ILE A 72 -3.34 -2.89 8.76
N GLU A 73 -4.30 -2.16 9.31
CA GLU A 73 -4.32 -1.73 10.72
C GLU A 73 -4.37 -2.92 11.68
N LYS A 74 -5.22 -3.92 11.43
CA LYS A 74 -5.23 -5.18 12.20
C LYS A 74 -3.88 -5.89 12.19
N LEU A 75 -3.17 -5.88 11.05
CA LEU A 75 -1.81 -6.43 10.98
C LEU A 75 -0.82 -5.61 11.81
N ALA A 76 -0.99 -4.29 11.87
CA ALA A 76 -0.17 -3.41 12.69
C ALA A 76 -0.45 -3.61 14.20
N GLU A 77 -1.70 -3.84 14.58
CA GLU A 77 -2.11 -4.21 15.95
C GLU A 77 -1.55 -5.57 16.37
N ALA A 78 -1.46 -6.52 15.44
CA ALA A 78 -0.80 -7.82 15.65
C ALA A 78 0.75 -7.74 15.65
N GLU A 79 1.32 -6.59 16.00
CA GLU A 79 2.76 -6.35 16.13
C GLU A 79 3.61 -6.59 14.85
N VAL A 80 2.99 -6.58 13.65
CA VAL A 80 3.74 -6.69 12.40
C VAL A 80 4.40 -5.34 12.05
N SER A 81 5.72 -5.26 12.25
CA SER A 81 6.52 -4.03 12.07
C SER A 81 6.32 -3.35 10.71
N ASP A 82 6.28 -4.12 9.62
CA ASP A 82 6.11 -3.55 8.28
C ASP A 82 4.71 -2.97 8.07
N ALA A 83 3.68 -3.59 8.66
CA ALA A 83 2.33 -3.04 8.63
C ALA A 83 2.24 -1.71 9.40
N LYS A 84 2.87 -1.62 10.58
CA LYS A 84 2.97 -0.35 11.35
C LYS A 84 3.61 0.77 10.52
N LYS A 85 4.68 0.48 9.79
CA LYS A 85 5.34 1.44 8.91
C LYS A 85 4.45 1.88 7.74
N ILE A 86 3.71 0.95 7.14
CA ILE A 86 2.74 1.24 6.06
C ILE A 86 1.64 2.19 6.57
N VAL A 87 1.02 1.88 7.71
CA VAL A 87 -0.03 2.73 8.32
C VAL A 87 0.47 4.14 8.59
N ARG A 88 1.70 4.29 9.10
CA ARG A 88 2.33 5.60 9.33
C ARG A 88 2.50 6.39 8.02
N LYS A 89 2.99 5.75 6.95
CA LYS A 89 3.16 6.38 5.62
C LYS A 89 1.83 6.72 4.94
N LEU A 90 0.79 5.93 5.14
CA LEU A 90 -0.54 6.23 4.63
C LEU A 90 -1.17 7.42 5.39
N SER A 91 -0.94 7.48 6.71
CA SER A 91 -1.46 8.54 7.58
C SER A 91 -0.81 9.91 7.33
N SER A 92 0.50 9.95 7.07
CA SER A 92 1.21 11.22 6.80
C SER A 92 0.67 11.98 5.59
N ASN A 93 0.12 11.28 4.59
CA ASN A 93 -0.48 11.91 3.42
C ASN A 93 -1.88 12.47 3.67
N ARG A 94 -2.62 11.99 4.69
CA ARG A 94 -3.92 12.59 5.04
C ARG A 94 -3.75 14.05 5.46
N PHE A 95 -2.69 14.35 6.19
CA PHE A 95 -2.34 15.72 6.59
C PHE A 95 -1.86 16.58 5.40
N GLY A 96 -1.07 16.02 4.48
CA GLY A 96 -0.61 16.74 3.29
C GLY A 96 -1.74 17.20 2.36
N SER A 97 -2.79 16.39 2.17
CA SER A 97 -3.93 16.78 1.33
C SER A 97 -4.86 17.81 1.98
N MET A 98 -4.92 17.83 3.32
CA MET A 98 -5.69 18.85 4.05
C MET A 98 -5.03 20.23 3.95
N LEU A 99 -3.69 20.29 3.99
CA LEU A 99 -2.95 21.55 3.86
C LEU A 99 -2.98 22.10 2.42
N SER A 100 -2.96 21.26 1.39
CA SER A 100 -3.06 21.74 0.00
C SER A 100 -4.39 22.41 -0.36
N GLY A 101 -5.46 22.21 0.41
CA GLY A 101 -6.72 22.94 0.21
C GLY A 101 -6.75 24.33 0.84
N LEU A 102 -5.95 24.55 1.90
CA LEU A 102 -5.91 25.80 2.65
C LEU A 102 -5.01 26.87 2.01
N PHE A 103 -3.95 26.47 1.29
CA PHE A 103 -2.96 27.40 0.73
C PHE A 103 -3.25 27.91 -0.70
N TRP A 104 -4.32 27.44 -1.36
CA TRP A 104 -4.69 27.89 -2.72
C TRP A 104 -5.82 28.93 -2.73
N HIS A 105 -6.27 29.37 -1.56
CA HIS A 105 -7.33 30.37 -1.42
C HIS A 105 -6.79 31.60 -0.66
N SER A 106 -5.76 32.25 -1.21
CA SER A 106 -5.30 33.58 -0.81
C SER A 106 -4.79 34.34 -2.03
#